data_AF-A0A933A5K5-F1
#
_entry.id   AF-A0A933A5K5-F1
#
_cell.length_a   1.000
_cell.length_b   1.000
_cell.length_c   1.000
_cell.angle_alpha   90.00
_cell.angle_beta   90.00
_cell.angle_gamma   90.00
#
_symmetry.space_group_name_H-M   'P 1'
#
loop_
_entity.id
_entity.type
_entity.pdbx_description
1 polymer ?
#
loop_
_entity_poly.entity_id
_entity_poly.type
_entity_poly.pdbx_seq_one_letter_code
_entity_poly.pdbx_strand_id
1 'polypeptide(L)'
;ITLLEEVLPRSTLVEGPDSFPCAVAGQTIHSLDHLRRLSEERRNELVLKICGANPQSARSYGVLMGHGLSSETWQAWIDERVRQRQPFIVQERVETAVARLAVKNISRRCAELFDCRLLLRPWVVGEELVSVHGCAVPRHTLRVHGRVDMAVLPVEFGTVN
;
A
#
# COMPACT_ATOMS: atom_id res chain seq x y z
N ILE A 1 -4.27 4.81 -23.24
CA ILE A 1 -4.09 4.54 -21.80
C ILE A 1 -5.06 3.42 -21.46
N THR A 2 -4.58 2.32 -20.90
CA THR A 2 -5.43 1.16 -20.54
C THR A 2 -6.09 1.40 -19.18
N LEU A 3 -7.24 0.75 -18.89
CA LEU A 3 -7.88 0.80 -17.57
C LEU A 3 -6.89 0.45 -16.43
N LEU A 4 -5.95 -0.47 -16.71
CA LEU A 4 -4.91 -0.87 -15.77
C LEU A 4 -3.98 0.30 -15.40
N GLU A 5 -3.60 1.12 -16.38
CA GLU A 5 -2.74 2.29 -16.19
C GLU A 5 -3.43 3.42 -15.40
N GLU A 6 -4.76 3.45 -15.38
CA GLU A 6 -5.55 4.41 -14.60
C GLU A 6 -5.66 4.01 -13.12
N VAL A 7 -5.66 2.70 -12.83
CA VAL A 7 -5.87 2.19 -11.46
C VAL A 7 -4.58 1.79 -10.74
N LEU A 8 -3.51 1.49 -11.47
CA LEU A 8 -2.23 1.12 -10.86
C LEU A 8 -1.46 2.37 -10.41
N PRO A 9 -0.96 2.40 -9.16
CA PRO A 9 -0.15 3.52 -8.72
C PRO A 9 1.17 3.55 -9.48
N ARG A 10 1.62 4.74 -9.89
CA ARG A 10 2.93 4.91 -10.51
C ARG A 10 4.01 4.43 -9.56
N SER A 11 4.89 3.58 -10.08
CA SER A 11 5.87 2.85 -9.28
C SER A 11 7.19 2.74 -10.02
N THR A 12 8.31 2.80 -9.31
CA THR A 12 9.64 2.51 -9.86
C THR A 12 10.38 1.55 -8.94
N LEU A 13 11.01 0.54 -9.53
CA LEU A 13 11.93 -0.36 -8.83
C LEU A 13 13.28 0.32 -8.63
N VAL A 14 13.81 0.23 -7.41
CA VAL A 14 15.14 0.71 -7.04
C VAL A 14 15.99 -0.50 -6.62
N GLU A 15 16.98 -0.82 -7.46
CA GLU A 15 17.96 -1.89 -7.22
C GLU A 15 19.33 -1.31 -6.84
N GLY A 16 19.61 -0.06 -7.25
CA GLY A 16 20.87 0.62 -6.99
C GLY A 16 20.88 2.05 -7.57
N PRO A 17 22.07 2.69 -7.64
CA PRO A 17 22.23 4.04 -8.17
C PRO A 17 21.74 4.21 -9.62
N ASP A 18 21.87 3.17 -10.44
CA ASP A 18 21.47 3.19 -11.86
C ASP A 18 19.94 3.19 -12.07
N SER A 19 19.16 2.99 -11.00
CA SER A 19 17.70 3.11 -11.04
C SER A 19 17.21 4.57 -11.09
N PHE A 20 18.13 5.55 -11.09
CA PHE A 20 17.83 6.97 -11.11
C PHE A 20 18.34 7.64 -12.41
N PRO A 21 17.70 8.72 -12.89
CA PRO A 21 16.52 9.37 -12.31
C PRO A 21 15.25 8.54 -12.49
N CYS A 22 14.34 8.61 -11.52
CA CYS A 22 13.01 8.00 -11.62
C CYS A 22 11.90 9.04 -11.43
N ALA A 23 10.75 8.77 -12.05
CA ALA A 23 9.57 9.64 -11.98
C ALA A 23 8.42 8.90 -11.29
N VAL A 24 7.92 9.46 -10.19
CA VAL A 24 6.86 8.86 -9.36
C VAL A 24 6.07 10.00 -8.72
N ALA A 25 4.74 9.87 -8.57
CA ALA A 25 3.90 10.92 -7.98
C ALA A 25 4.12 12.32 -8.60
N GLY A 26 4.34 12.42 -9.92
CA GLY A 26 4.57 13.69 -10.62
C GLY A 26 5.93 14.36 -10.34
N GLN A 27 6.79 13.77 -9.51
CA GLN A 27 8.10 14.29 -9.15
C GLN A 27 9.23 13.45 -9.75
N THR A 28 10.32 14.13 -10.14
CA THR A 28 11.57 13.46 -10.54
C THR A 28 12.50 13.34 -9.34
N ILE A 29 12.97 12.12 -9.09
CA ILE A 29 13.93 11.78 -8.06
C ILE A 29 15.24 11.45 -8.77
N HIS A 30 16.24 12.31 -8.59
CA HIS A 30 17.47 12.30 -9.38
C HIS A 30 18.52 11.31 -8.90
N SER A 31 18.44 10.87 -7.64
CA SER A 31 19.41 9.96 -7.04
C SER A 31 18.85 9.38 -5.75
N LEU A 32 19.54 8.35 -5.24
CA LEU A 32 19.27 7.77 -3.93
C LEU A 32 19.41 8.81 -2.80
N ASP A 33 20.41 9.69 -2.90
CA ASP A 33 20.64 10.77 -1.93
C ASP A 33 19.51 11.81 -1.95
N HIS A 34 18.96 12.10 -3.13
CA HIS A 34 17.78 12.95 -3.26
C HIS A 34 16.56 12.28 -2.63
N LEU A 35 16.29 10.99 -2.91
CA LEU A 35 15.21 10.23 -2.28
C LEU A 35 15.32 10.25 -0.74
N ARG A 36 16.53 10.07 -0.22
CA ARG A 36 16.84 10.06 1.21
C ARG A 36 16.53 11.41 1.88
N ARG A 37 16.72 12.52 1.19
CA ARG A 37 16.61 13.90 1.73
C ARG A 37 15.32 14.63 1.32
N LEU A 38 14.31 13.92 0.80
CA LEU A 38 13.04 14.52 0.45
C LEU A 38 12.42 15.27 1.65
N SER A 39 11.79 16.41 1.36
CA SER A 39 10.98 17.14 2.34
C SER A 39 9.83 16.28 2.85
N GLU A 40 9.28 16.62 4.02
CA GLU A 40 8.10 15.91 4.55
C GLU A 40 6.93 15.91 3.57
N GLU A 41 6.64 17.06 2.95
CA GLU A 41 5.61 17.19 1.92
C GLU A 41 5.79 16.17 0.78
N ARG A 42 7.00 16.07 0.22
CA ARG A 42 7.29 15.12 -0.87
C ARG A 42 7.29 13.67 -0.41
N ARG A 43 7.70 13.39 0.83
CA ARG A 43 7.61 12.04 1.43
C ARG A 43 6.16 11.62 1.65
N ASN A 44 5.29 12.55 2.05
CA ASN A 44 3.87 12.28 2.30
C ASN A 44 3.14 11.75 1.06
N GLU A 45 3.66 11.99 -0.14
CA GLU A 45 3.13 11.50 -1.42
C GLU A 45 3.65 10.12 -1.81
N LEU A 46 4.52 9.51 -1.01
CA LEU A 46 5.24 8.29 -1.39
C LEU A 46 5.04 7.13 -0.41
N VAL A 47 5.17 5.94 -0.96
CA VAL A 47 5.23 4.66 -0.25
C VAL A 47 6.45 3.89 -0.72
N LEU A 48 7.26 3.39 0.21
CA LEU A 48 8.36 2.48 -0.08
C LEU A 48 7.96 1.04 0.26
N LYS A 49 8.29 0.09 -0.61
CA LYS A 49 7.93 -1.33 -0.42
C LYS A 49 9.11 -2.22 -0.78
N ILE A 50 9.56 -3.07 0.13
CA ILE A 50 10.55 -4.09 -0.23
C ILE A 50 10.01 -5.05 -1.29
N CYS A 51 10.90 -5.67 -2.07
CA CYS A 51 10.56 -6.68 -3.07
C CYS A 51 10.77 -8.12 -2.56
N GLY A 52 10.18 -9.08 -3.28
CA GLY A 52 10.47 -10.51 -3.17
C GLY A 52 9.50 -11.32 -2.31
N ALA A 53 9.57 -12.65 -2.45
CA ALA A 53 8.75 -13.61 -1.73
C ALA A 53 9.33 -13.91 -0.34
N ASN A 54 9.26 -12.92 0.57
CA ASN A 54 9.73 -13.06 1.93
C ASN A 54 8.63 -12.69 2.95
N PRO A 55 8.76 -13.09 4.24
CA PRO A 55 7.74 -12.82 5.25
C PRO A 55 7.46 -11.34 5.47
N GLN A 56 8.45 -10.46 5.27
CA GLN A 56 8.28 -9.02 5.42
C GLN A 56 7.40 -8.45 4.29
N SER A 57 7.58 -8.93 3.05
CA SER A 57 6.77 -8.53 1.90
C SER A 57 5.34 -9.08 2.02
N ALA A 58 5.20 -10.36 2.36
CA ALA A 58 3.90 -11.05 2.41
C ALA A 58 2.93 -10.46 3.46
N ARG A 59 3.47 -9.88 4.54
CA ARG A 59 2.67 -9.28 5.64
C ARG A 59 2.66 -7.76 5.63
N SER A 60 3.22 -7.13 4.59
CA SER A 60 3.40 -5.67 4.50
C SER A 60 4.21 -5.06 5.63
N TYR A 61 5.10 -5.82 6.27
CA TYR A 61 6.01 -5.29 7.30
C TYR A 61 7.16 -4.48 6.68
N GLY A 62 7.53 -4.77 5.43
CA GLY A 62 8.48 -3.98 4.67
C GLY A 62 7.85 -2.83 3.88
N VAL A 63 6.67 -2.34 4.29
CA VAL A 63 6.02 -1.15 3.71
C VAL A 63 6.23 0.05 4.62
N LEU A 64 6.78 1.12 4.05
CA LEU A 64 6.97 2.41 4.70
C LEU A 64 6.10 3.46 4.01
N MET A 65 5.13 4.02 4.74
CA MET A 65 4.32 5.14 4.26
C MET A 65 5.05 6.42 4.62
N GLY A 66 5.42 7.29 3.68
CA GLY A 66 6.13 8.52 4.06
C GLY A 66 5.28 9.48 4.91
N HIS A 67 3.95 9.38 4.81
CA HIS A 67 3.00 10.17 5.59
C HIS A 67 3.16 10.00 7.11
N GLY A 68 3.39 11.12 7.80
CA GLY A 68 3.46 11.19 9.27
C GLY A 68 4.73 10.56 9.85
N LEU A 69 5.77 10.33 9.05
CA LEU A 69 7.06 9.79 9.50
C LEU A 69 8.13 10.87 9.66
N SER A 70 8.97 10.70 10.69
CA SER A 70 10.18 11.51 10.84
C SER A 70 11.16 11.30 9.69
N SER A 71 11.93 12.34 9.35
CA SER A 71 13.00 12.22 8.35
C SER A 71 14.02 11.16 8.74
N GLU A 72 14.29 10.97 10.03
CA GLU A 72 15.23 9.97 10.53
C GLU A 72 14.74 8.53 10.25
N THR A 73 13.44 8.26 10.48
CA THR A 73 12.85 6.94 10.17
C THR A 73 12.91 6.66 8.66
N TRP A 74 12.63 7.67 7.84
CA TRP A 74 12.71 7.57 6.38
C TRP A 74 14.13 7.24 5.90
N GLN A 75 15.13 7.98 6.38
CA GLN A 75 16.52 7.77 6.02
C GLN A 75 17.02 6.40 6.48
N ALA A 76 16.74 6.03 7.74
CA ALA A 76 17.17 4.76 8.30
C ALA A 76 16.61 3.57 7.52
N TRP A 77 15.35 3.66 7.08
CA TRP A 77 14.74 2.60 6.27
C TRP A 77 15.48 2.43 4.93
N ILE A 78 15.76 3.53 4.22
CA ILE A 78 16.49 3.50 2.94
C ILE A 78 17.91 2.98 3.13
N ASP A 79 18.64 3.52 4.12
CA ASP A 79 20.03 3.15 4.42
C ASP A 79 20.16 1.66 4.73
N GLU A 80 19.23 1.09 5.49
CA GLU A 80 19.20 -0.35 5.74
C GLU A 80 19.05 -1.15 4.45
N ARG A 81 18.20 -0.71 3.50
CA ARG A 81 17.94 -1.47 2.26
C ARG A 81 19.11 -1.41 1.30
N VAL A 82 19.74 -0.25 1.21
CA VAL A 82 20.97 -0.04 0.44
C VAL A 82 22.09 -0.92 1.00
N ARG A 83 22.28 -0.91 2.32
CA ARG A 83 23.29 -1.74 3.00
C ARG A 83 23.06 -3.24 2.78
N GLN A 84 21.80 -3.69 2.81
CA GLN A 84 21.43 -5.08 2.60
C GLN A 84 21.38 -5.46 1.11
N ARG A 85 21.59 -4.52 0.18
CA ARG A 85 21.34 -4.70 -1.26
C ARG A 85 19.95 -5.27 -1.54
N GLN A 86 18.96 -4.83 -0.75
CA GLN A 86 17.58 -5.28 -0.87
C GLN A 86 16.83 -4.33 -1.81
N PRO A 87 16.34 -4.81 -2.96
CA PRO A 87 15.58 -3.98 -3.88
C PRO A 87 14.23 -3.59 -3.29
N PHE A 88 13.79 -2.38 -3.60
CA PHE A 88 12.51 -1.84 -3.14
C PHE A 88 11.84 -0.99 -4.21
N ILE A 89 10.53 -0.82 -4.09
CA ILE A 89 9.72 0.02 -4.95
C ILE A 89 9.54 1.38 -4.28
N VAL A 90 9.72 2.44 -5.04
CA VAL A 90 9.18 3.77 -4.73
C VAL A 90 7.86 3.90 -5.48
N GLN A 91 6.77 4.14 -4.75
CA GLN A 91 5.42 4.17 -5.30
C GLN A 91 4.68 5.43 -4.86
N GLU A 92 3.85 5.96 -5.74
CA GLU A 92 2.89 7.01 -5.41
C GLU A 92 1.89 6.55 -4.33
N ARG A 93 1.68 7.38 -3.32
CA ARG A 93 0.65 7.16 -2.32
C ARG A 93 -0.70 7.54 -2.90
N VAL A 94 -1.51 6.53 -3.19
CA VAL A 94 -2.91 6.73 -3.59
C VAL A 94 -3.79 6.84 -2.36
N GLU A 95 -4.66 7.85 -2.35
CA GLU A 95 -5.72 7.96 -1.35
C GLU A 95 -6.84 6.99 -1.69
N THR A 96 -7.11 6.09 -0.75
CA THR A 96 -8.20 5.12 -0.87
C THR A 96 -9.48 5.70 -0.29
N ALA A 97 -10.60 5.46 -0.95
CA ALA A 97 -11.92 5.82 -0.44
C ALA A 97 -12.17 5.23 0.95
N VAL A 98 -12.88 5.99 1.78
CA VAL A 98 -13.39 5.54 3.08
C VAL A 98 -14.86 5.19 2.90
N ALA A 99 -15.20 3.95 3.21
CA ALA A 99 -16.57 3.44 3.27
C ALA A 99 -17.06 3.44 4.71
N ARG A 100 -18.38 3.45 4.88
CA ARG A 100 -19.03 3.26 6.18
C ARG A 100 -19.99 2.08 6.07
N LEU A 101 -19.68 0.99 6.75
CA LEU A 101 -20.38 -0.29 6.60
C LEU A 101 -20.87 -0.80 7.94
N ALA A 102 -21.99 -1.52 7.95
CA ALA A 102 -22.43 -2.25 9.14
C ALA A 102 -21.58 -3.53 9.29
N VAL A 103 -20.94 -3.70 10.46
CA VAL A 103 -20.15 -4.88 10.80
C VAL A 103 -20.60 -5.46 12.13
N LYS A 104 -20.43 -6.77 12.32
CA LYS A 104 -20.68 -7.42 13.61
C LYS A 104 -19.48 -7.23 14.53
N ASN A 105 -19.64 -6.46 15.60
CA ASN A 105 -18.64 -6.35 16.66
C ASN A 105 -18.76 -7.56 17.60
N ILE A 106 -17.78 -8.47 17.53
CA ILE A 106 -17.81 -9.73 18.28
C ILE A 106 -17.74 -9.48 19.80
N SER A 107 -16.93 -8.51 20.23
CA SER A 107 -16.74 -8.18 21.64
C SER A 107 -18.00 -7.58 22.27
N ARG A 108 -18.70 -6.71 21.54
CA ARG A 108 -19.94 -6.05 21.99
C ARG A 108 -21.21 -6.85 21.67
N ARG A 109 -21.08 -7.89 20.84
CA ARG A 109 -22.19 -8.74 20.34
C ARG A 109 -23.32 -7.93 19.67
N CYS A 110 -22.98 -6.82 19.02
CA CYS A 110 -23.92 -5.97 18.30
C CYS A 110 -23.40 -5.61 16.91
N ALA A 111 -24.30 -5.14 16.05
CA ALA A 111 -23.91 -4.48 14.81
C ALA A 111 -23.49 -3.04 15.10
N GLU A 112 -22.44 -2.56 14.44
CA GLU A 112 -22.02 -1.16 14.50
C GLU A 112 -21.63 -0.64 13.11
N LEU A 113 -21.73 0.67 12.92
CA LEU A 113 -21.19 1.33 11.73
C LEU A 113 -19.68 1.50 11.86
N PHE A 114 -18.96 1.03 10.86
CA PHE A 114 -17.52 0.97 10.83
C PHE A 114 -16.95 1.78 9.66
N ASP A 115 -16.29 2.88 10.00
CA ASP A 115 -15.58 3.70 9.01
C ASP A 115 -14.26 3.01 8.63
N CYS A 116 -14.18 2.58 7.39
CA CYS A 116 -13.14 1.66 6.95
C CYS A 116 -12.65 1.94 5.54
N ARG A 117 -11.47 1.42 5.24
CA ARG A 117 -10.96 1.23 3.88
C ARG A 117 -11.15 -0.23 3.52
N LEU A 118 -11.36 -0.51 2.23
CA LEU A 118 -11.55 -1.87 1.75
C LEU A 118 -10.26 -2.43 1.19
N LEU A 119 -9.91 -3.64 1.63
CA LEU A 119 -8.90 -4.48 1.00
C LEU A 119 -9.62 -5.61 0.27
N LEU A 120 -9.54 -5.62 -1.06
CA LEU A 120 -10.10 -6.66 -1.90
C LEU A 120 -8.95 -7.45 -2.53
N ARG A 121 -9.02 -8.77 -2.45
CA ARG A 121 -8.07 -9.68 -3.10
C ARG A 121 -8.85 -10.61 -4.04
N PRO A 122 -9.04 -10.21 -5.31
CA PRO A 122 -9.73 -11.04 -6.29
C PRO A 122 -8.91 -12.28 -6.63
N TRP A 123 -9.62 -13.39 -6.86
CA TRP A 123 -9.09 -14.61 -7.41
C TRP A 123 -9.74 -14.85 -8.76
N VAL A 124 -8.91 -14.87 -9.81
CA VAL A 124 -9.32 -15.10 -11.19
C VAL A 124 -8.81 -16.45 -11.68
N VAL A 125 -9.64 -17.22 -12.39
CA VAL A 125 -9.30 -18.51 -13.01
C VAL A 125 -9.76 -18.49 -14.46
N GLY A 126 -8.83 -18.61 -15.41
CA GLY A 126 -9.17 -18.62 -16.84
C GLY A 126 -9.98 -17.39 -17.27
N GLU A 127 -9.55 -16.20 -16.82
CA GLU A 127 -10.21 -14.89 -17.02
C GLU A 127 -11.48 -14.63 -16.19
N GLU A 128 -12.03 -15.64 -15.54
CA GLU A 128 -13.24 -15.51 -14.71
C GLU A 128 -12.91 -15.14 -13.25
N LEU A 129 -13.57 -14.12 -12.71
CA LEU A 129 -13.49 -13.77 -11.29
C LEU A 129 -14.30 -14.77 -10.45
N VAL A 130 -13.62 -15.65 -9.72
CA VAL A 130 -14.26 -16.75 -8.98
C VAL A 130 -14.51 -16.44 -7.50
N SER A 131 -13.68 -15.60 -6.88
CA SER A 131 -13.90 -15.15 -5.51
C SER A 131 -13.14 -13.87 -5.21
N VAL A 132 -13.52 -13.19 -4.12
CA VAL A 132 -12.76 -12.08 -3.55
C VAL A 132 -12.65 -12.31 -2.06
N HIS A 133 -11.43 -12.29 -1.54
CA HIS A 133 -11.25 -12.11 -0.10
C HIS A 133 -11.32 -10.62 0.23
N GLY A 134 -12.42 -10.20 0.87
CA GLY A 134 -12.69 -8.82 1.27
C GLY A 134 -12.46 -8.58 2.75
N CYS A 135 -11.79 -7.49 3.09
CA CYS A 135 -11.65 -7.03 4.48
C CYS A 135 -11.95 -5.52 4.59
N ALA A 136 -12.75 -5.14 5.59
CA ALA A 136 -12.85 -3.77 6.06
C ALA A 136 -11.75 -3.51 7.10
N VAL A 137 -10.92 -2.50 6.87
CA VAL A 137 -9.80 -2.10 7.72
C VAL A 137 -10.08 -0.73 8.31
N PRO A 138 -9.85 -0.48 9.62
CA PRO A 138 -10.13 0.82 10.21
C PRO A 138 -9.45 1.97 9.45
N ARG A 139 -10.20 3.05 9.19
CA ARG A 139 -9.76 4.16 8.32
C ARG A 139 -8.44 4.81 8.72
N HIS A 140 -8.15 4.85 10.02
CA HIS A 140 -7.02 5.58 10.61
C HIS A 140 -5.70 4.79 10.58
N THR A 141 -5.77 3.51 10.21
CA THR A 141 -4.55 2.69 10.11
C THR A 141 -3.79 3.07 8.85
N LEU A 142 -2.46 2.93 8.85
CA LEU A 142 -1.68 3.04 7.60
C LEU A 142 -1.51 1.69 6.91
N ARG A 143 -1.47 0.59 7.70
CA ARG A 143 -1.31 -0.79 7.21
C ARG A 143 -2.67 -1.49 7.10
N VAL A 144 -2.94 -2.08 5.95
CA VAL A 144 -4.20 -2.80 5.66
C VAL A 144 -4.13 -4.32 5.80
N HIS A 145 -2.93 -4.90 5.81
CA HIS A 145 -2.75 -6.35 5.92
C HIS A 145 -2.53 -6.78 7.39
N GLY A 146 -3.11 -7.93 7.78
CA GLY A 146 -2.78 -8.63 9.04
C GLY A 146 -3.23 -7.92 10.32
N ARG A 147 -4.23 -7.05 10.23
CA ARG A 147 -4.83 -6.29 11.32
C ARG A 147 -5.84 -7.11 12.13
N VAL A 148 -5.71 -7.16 13.45
CA VAL A 148 -6.68 -7.88 14.32
C VAL A 148 -8.02 -7.16 14.46
N ASP A 149 -8.03 -5.87 14.15
CA ASP A 149 -9.18 -4.96 14.18
C ASP A 149 -9.89 -4.85 12.81
N MET A 150 -9.63 -5.79 11.89
CA MET A 150 -10.34 -5.87 10.62
C MET A 150 -11.67 -6.64 10.75
N ALA A 151 -12.64 -6.31 9.90
CA ALA A 151 -13.83 -7.14 9.70
C ALA A 151 -13.73 -7.87 8.35
N VAL A 152 -13.97 -9.19 8.37
CA VAL A 152 -14.10 -9.97 7.13
C VAL A 152 -15.45 -9.65 6.50
N LEU A 153 -15.44 -9.35 5.21
CA LEU A 153 -16.64 -8.98 4.47
C LEU A 153 -17.03 -10.09 3.49
N PRO A 154 -18.31 -10.50 3.46
CA PRO A 154 -18.82 -11.20 2.29
C PRO A 154 -18.80 -10.24 1.10
N VAL A 155 -18.38 -10.75 -0.06
CA VAL A 155 -18.41 -10.01 -1.32
C VAL A 155 -19.32 -10.76 -2.28
N GLU A 156 -20.31 -10.05 -2.82
CA GLU A 156 -21.20 -10.56 -3.85
C GLU A 156 -20.88 -9.86 -5.16
N PHE A 157 -20.84 -10.62 -6.25
CA PHE A 157 -20.64 -10.08 -7.58
C PHE A 157 -22.00 -9.76 -8.18
N GLY A 158 -22.22 -8.49 -8.52
CA GLY A 158 -23.35 -8.12 -9.38
C GLY A 158 -22.96 -8.30 -10.85
N THR A 159 -23.84 -8.88 -11.67
CA THR A 159 -23.80 -8.62 -13.11
C THR A 159 -24.34 -7.23 -13.35
N VAL A 160 -23.51 -6.34 -13.90
CA VAL A 160 -24.00 -5.06 -14.41
C VAL A 160 -24.78 -5.39 -15.69
N ASN A 161 -26.12 -5.35 -15.60
CA ASN A 161 -27.00 -5.45 -16.76
C ASN A 161 -26.96 -4.14 -17.56
#